data_AF-A0A183HNM4-F1
#
_entry.id   AF-A0A183HNM4-F1
#
_cell.length_a   1.000
_cell.length_b   1.000
_cell.length_c   1.000
_cell.angle_alpha   90.00
_cell.angle_beta   90.00
_cell.angle_gamma   90.00
#
_symmetry.space_group_name_H-M   'P 1'
#
loop_
_entity.id
_entity.type
_entity.pdbx_description
1 polymer ?
#
loop_
_entity_poly.entity_id
_entity_poly.type
_entity_poly.pdbx_seq_one_letter_code
_entity_poly.pdbx_strand_id
1 'polypeptide(L)' 'MNKLKEVVPQLSLPQTNKFKCLPNGCCDEHQWCRFWASIGECSANPEWMAANCQLACNTCNTDVEG' A
#
# COMPACT_ATOMS: atom_id res chain seq x y z
N MET A 1 -4.11 -32.88 4.83
CA MET A 1 -4.84 -31.97 3.92
C MET A 1 -3.91 -30.83 3.60
N ASN A 2 -3.03 -31.08 2.63
CA ASN A 2 -1.91 -30.22 2.32
C ASN A 2 -2.46 -29.04 1.52
N LYS A 3 -2.45 -27.84 2.12
CA LYS A 3 -2.73 -26.62 1.37
C LYS A 3 -1.62 -26.46 0.33
N LEU A 4 -1.90 -26.92 -0.88
CA LEU A 4 -1.13 -26.61 -2.07
C LEU A 4 -1.18 -25.09 -2.21
N LYS A 5 -0.17 -24.41 -1.67
CA LYS A 5 0.13 -23.04 -2.08
C LYS A 5 0.50 -23.15 -3.54
N GLU A 6 -0.41 -22.73 -4.40
CA GLU A 6 -0.22 -22.73 -5.85
C GLU A 6 1.02 -21.88 -6.18
N VAL A 7 2.12 -22.55 -6.50
CA VAL A 7 3.30 -21.93 -7.09
C VAL A 7 3.00 -21.80 -8.58
N VAL A 8 2.26 -20.76 -8.93
CA VAL A 8 2.17 -20.27 -10.32
C VAL A 8 3.48 -19.51 -10.60
N PRO A 9 4.17 -19.72 -11.74
CA PRO A 9 5.39 -18.98 -12.08
C PRO A 9 5.07 -17.47 -12.01
N GLN A 10 5.71 -16.76 -11.08
CA GLN A 10 5.28 -15.44 -10.64
C GLN A 10 5.43 -14.36 -11.73
N LEU A 11 4.42 -14.19 -12.57
CA LEU A 11 3.89 -12.86 -12.81
C LEU A 11 2.68 -12.72 -11.89
N SER A 12 2.93 -12.44 -10.60
CA SER A 12 1.85 -12.06 -9.70
C SER A 12 1.15 -10.85 -10.33
N LEU A 13 -0.17 -10.92 -10.53
CA LEU A 13 -1.00 -9.76 -10.86
C LEU A 13 -0.51 -8.57 -10.03
N PRO A 14 -0.44 -7.35 -10.61
CA PRO A 14 -0.06 -6.18 -9.84
C PRO A 14 -0.91 -6.18 -8.57
N GLN A 15 -0.27 -6.41 -7.41
CA GLN A 15 -0.98 -6.47 -6.15
C GLN A 15 -1.39 -5.02 -5.86
N THR A 16 -2.63 -4.68 -6.21
CA THR A 16 -3.20 -3.33 -6.09
C THR A 16 -4.03 -3.15 -4.83
N ASN A 17 -4.20 -4.22 -4.04
CA ASN A 17 -4.90 -4.18 -2.76
C ASN A 17 -3.92 -4.60 -1.67
N LYS A 18 -3.73 -3.73 -0.68
CA LYS A 18 -2.87 -3.91 0.50
C LYS A 18 -1.45 -4.34 0.17
N PHE A 19 -0.85 -3.73 -0.84
CA PHE A 19 0.53 -3.99 -1.27
C PHE A 19 1.53 -3.97 -0.09
N LYS A 20 1.39 -3.02 0.82
CA LYS A 20 2.20 -2.95 2.05
C LYS A 20 1.38 -2.35 3.19
N CYS A 21 1.21 -3.09 4.28
CA CYS A 21 0.46 -2.63 5.45
C CYS A 21 1.25 -2.75 6.75
N LEU A 22 1.05 -1.80 7.65
CA LEU A 22 1.45 -1.88 9.04
C LEU A 22 0.32 -2.48 9.91
N PRO A 23 0.62 -3.02 11.10
CA PRO A 23 -0.39 -3.58 12.00
C PRO A 23 -1.48 -2.59 12.45
N ASN A 24 -1.19 -1.29 12.41
CA ASN A 24 -2.14 -0.22 12.72
C ASN A 24 -3.16 0.06 11.61
N GLY A 25 -3.18 -0.75 10.55
CA GLY A 25 -4.07 -0.57 9.41
C GLY A 25 -3.60 0.47 8.41
N CYS A 26 -2.44 1.10 8.62
CA CYS A 26 -1.87 2.01 7.62
C CYS A 26 -1.28 1.24 6.45
N CYS A 27 -1.74 1.53 5.23
CA CYS A 27 -1.40 0.75 4.05
C CYS A 27 -1.02 1.62 2.85
N ASP A 28 -0.07 1.11 2.05
CA ASP A 28 0.00 1.35 0.63
C ASP A 28 -0.80 0.24 -0.06
N GLU A 29 -1.86 0.60 -0.75
CA GLU A 29 -2.70 -0.30 -1.52
C GLU A 29 -2.01 -0.68 -2.84
N HIS A 30 -1.21 0.21 -3.43
CA HIS A 30 -0.58 0.00 -4.73
C HIS A 30 0.95 -0.09 -4.69
N GLN A 31 1.54 -0.98 -5.49
CA GLN A 31 3.00 -1.15 -5.60
C GLN A 31 3.77 0.10 -6.04
N TRP A 32 3.10 1.05 -6.69
CA TRP A 32 3.72 2.29 -7.18
C TRP A 32 3.58 3.48 -6.23
N CYS A 33 2.96 3.30 -5.06
CA CYS A 33 2.80 4.38 -4.07
C CYS A 33 4.12 5.11 -3.78
N ARG A 34 5.23 4.37 -3.61
CA ARG A 34 6.55 4.97 -3.39
C ARG A 34 7.05 5.78 -4.59
N PHE A 35 6.82 5.29 -5.81
CA PHE A 35 7.21 6.01 -7.02
C PHE A 35 6.40 7.31 -7.17
N TRP A 36 5.08 7.23 -7.05
CA TRP A 36 4.20 8.39 -7.12
C TRP A 36 4.51 9.43 -6.04
N ALA A 37 4.75 8.99 -4.80
CA ALA A 37 5.20 9.89 -3.74
C ALA A 37 6.54 10.57 -4.10
N SER A 38 7.49 9.84 -4.69
CA SER A 38 8.81 10.39 -5.08
C SER A 38 8.74 11.43 -6.19
N ILE A 39 7.71 11.39 -7.04
CA ILE A 39 7.48 12.39 -8.09
C ILE A 39 6.50 13.50 -7.67
N GLY A 40 6.08 13.52 -6.41
CA GLY A 40 5.29 14.63 -5.84
C GLY A 40 3.77 14.43 -5.81
N GLU A 41 3.26 13.22 -6.07
CA GLU A 41 1.81 12.96 -6.09
C GLU A 41 1.14 13.19 -4.73
N CYS A 42 1.88 13.10 -3.61
CA CYS A 42 1.31 13.44 -2.30
C CYS A 42 0.77 14.88 -2.24
N SER A 43 1.34 15.79 -3.03
CA SER A 43 0.90 17.19 -3.13
C SER A 43 0.03 17.44 -4.35
N ALA A 44 0.34 16.78 -5.48
CA ALA A 44 -0.40 16.97 -6.73
C ALA A 44 -1.76 16.26 -6.73
N ASN A 45 -1.88 15.15 -6.00
CA ASN A 45 -3.08 14.32 -5.90
C ASN A 45 -3.31 13.82 -4.45
N PRO A 46 -3.50 14.75 -3.51
CA PRO A 46 -3.46 14.45 -2.08
C PRO A 46 -4.59 13.50 -1.64
N GLU A 47 -5.80 13.64 -2.17
CA GLU A 47 -6.94 12.81 -1.79
C GLU A 47 -6.73 11.35 -2.21
N TRP A 48 -6.30 11.12 -3.45
CA TRP A 48 -6.06 9.77 -3.94
C TRP A 48 -4.89 9.12 -3.20
N MET A 49 -3.79 9.85 -3.00
CA MET A 49 -2.64 9.33 -2.30
C MET A 49 -2.92 9.08 -0.82
N ALA A 50 -3.71 9.91 -0.14
CA ALA A 50 -4.09 9.69 1.25
C ALA A 50 -4.98 8.43 1.40
N ALA A 51 -5.84 8.13 0.43
CA ALA A 51 -6.67 6.93 0.48
C ALA A 51 -5.89 5.64 0.15
N ASN A 52 -4.94 5.70 -0.80
CA ASN A 52 -4.31 4.52 -1.40
C ASN A 52 -2.84 4.33 -1.03
N CYS A 53 -2.16 5.35 -0.53
CA CYS A 53 -0.69 5.39 -0.39
C CYS A 53 -0.28 6.04 0.93
N GLN A 54 -0.93 5.61 2.02
CA GLN A 54 -0.82 6.25 3.32
C GLN A 54 0.59 6.20 3.90
N LEU A 55 1.30 5.09 3.68
CA LEU A 55 2.69 4.96 4.13
C LEU A 55 3.61 5.82 3.27
N ALA A 56 3.43 5.81 1.95
CA ALA A 56 4.27 6.57 1.04
C ALA A 56 4.13 8.09 1.23
N CYS A 57 2.94 8.57 1.60
CA CYS A 57 2.68 9.99 1.85
C CYS A 57 2.70 10.38 3.33
N ASN A 58 3.01 9.45 4.24
CA ASN A 58 3.02 9.67 5.69
C ASN A 58 1.69 10.24 6.22
N THR A 59 0.57 9.78 5.69
CA THR A 59 -0.79 10.19 6.10
C THR A 59 -1.45 9.17 7.02
N CYS A 60 -0.68 8.21 7.56
CA CYS A 60 -1.18 7.30 8.59
C CYS A 60 -1.72 8.11 9.77
N ASN A 61 -2.97 7.90 10.16
CA ASN A 61 -3.44 8.40 11.45
C ASN A 61 -2.69 7.66 12.56
N THR A 62 -2.15 8.40 13.51
CA THR A 62 -1.47 7.85 14.70
C THR A 62 -2.46 7.38 15.76
N ASP A 63 -3.74 7.21 15.42
CA ASP A 63 -4.78 6.79 16.36
C ASP A 63 -4.74 5.27 16.55
N VAL A 64 -3.59 4.79 17.03
CA VAL A 64 -3.53 3.56 17.80
C VAL A 64 -3.42 4.02 19.24
N GLU A 65 -4.52 3.87 19.96
CA GLU A 65 -4.57 3.90 21.42
C GLU A 65 -3.36 3.16 22.00
N GLY A 66 -2.64 3.84 22.89
CA GLY A 66 -1.64 3.21 23.74
C GLY A 66 -2.26 2.20 24.71
#